data_AF-A0A2V9ZVL9-F1
#
_entry.id   AF-A0A2V9ZVL9-F1
#
_cell.length_a   1.000
_cell.length_b   1.000
_cell.length_c   1.000
_cell.angle_alpha   90.00
_cell.angle_beta   90.00
_cell.angle_gamma   90.00
#
_symmetry.space_group_name_H-M   'P 1'
#
loop_
_entity.id
_entity.type
_entity.pdbx_description
1 polymer ?
#
loop_
_entity_poly.entity_id
_entity_poly.type
_entity_poly.pdbx_seq_one_letter_code
_entity_poly.pdbx_strand_id
1 'polypeptide(L)'
;MIFSLEFASAVARHQSAPAQPPKEDAETSDATLGARPVTSTPWRVQQMAVSLDGRQLAFTTSSISERQEKTEEFEIYLANLTQSSPNQTPRQLTRNAAVEQDIHWSADNRHVFFNVEVGDVAGSYRDLQPHLYWVDVQSGEVQQWSKDFVGSVNHYAVGGERVLVAGRQG
;
A
#
# COMPACT_ATOMS: atom_id res chain seq x y z
N MET A 1 11.08 0.37 7.50
CA MET A 1 11.31 -1.06 7.17
C MET A 1 9.97 -1.78 7.23
N ILE A 2 9.71 -2.70 6.30
CA ILE A 2 8.54 -3.59 6.32
C ILE A 2 9.04 -5.00 6.64
N PHE A 3 8.37 -5.70 7.55
CA PHE A 3 8.68 -7.06 7.95
C PHE A 3 7.42 -7.92 8.00
N SER A 4 7.57 -9.23 7.85
CA SER A 4 6.50 -10.22 7.96
C SER A 4 6.64 -11.03 9.24
N LEU A 5 5.50 -11.49 9.76
CA LEU A 5 5.40 -12.39 10.90
C LEU A 5 4.50 -13.56 10.52
N GLU A 6 4.96 -14.77 10.79
CA GLU A 6 4.17 -15.98 10.57
C GLU A 6 3.12 -16.13 11.68
N PHE A 7 1.84 -15.95 11.34
CA PHE A 7 0.73 -15.98 12.30
C PHE A 7 0.71 -17.29 13.11
N ALA A 8 0.88 -18.44 12.45
CA ALA A 8 0.92 -19.74 13.13
C ALA A 8 2.04 -19.82 14.18
N SER A 9 3.22 -19.27 13.86
CA SER A 9 4.34 -19.22 14.80
C SER A 9 4.08 -18.25 15.95
N ALA A 10 3.45 -17.10 15.67
CA ALA A 10 3.07 -16.14 16.71
C ALA A 10 2.04 -16.73 17.69
N VAL A 11 1.02 -17.43 17.17
CA VAL A 11 0.00 -18.12 17.99
C VAL A 11 0.63 -19.22 18.85
N ALA A 12 1.46 -20.08 18.26
CA ALA A 12 2.12 -21.15 19.00
C ALA A 12 2.97 -20.60 20.16
N ARG A 13 3.71 -19.51 19.93
CA ARG A 13 4.48 -18.83 20.99
C ARG A 13 3.59 -18.31 22.10
N HIS A 14 2.50 -17.63 21.75
CA HIS A 14 1.56 -17.10 22.74
C HIS A 14 0.97 -18.22 23.61
N GLN A 15 0.59 -19.35 23.02
CA GLN A 15 0.07 -20.51 23.75
C GLN A 15 1.11 -21.19 24.65
N SER A 16 2.39 -21.15 24.26
CA SER A 16 3.50 -21.76 25.02
C SER A 16 4.11 -20.84 26.09
N ALA A 17 3.68 -19.58 26.18
CA ALA A 17 4.29 -18.60 27.08
C ALA A 17 3.97 -18.95 28.55
N PRO A 18 4.99 -19.17 29.41
CA PRO A 18 4.76 -19.42 30.83
C PRO A 18 4.14 -18.18 31.49
N ALA A 19 3.24 -18.40 32.45
CA ALA A 19 2.58 -17.35 33.23
C ALA A 19 3.50 -16.71 34.28
N GLN A 20 4.72 -16.31 33.89
CA GLN A 20 5.67 -15.64 34.78
C GLN A 20 5.79 -14.15 34.42
N PRO A 21 5.91 -13.26 35.43
CA PRO A 21 6.10 -11.85 35.19
C PRO A 21 7.42 -11.61 34.42
N PRO A 22 7.49 -10.56 33.59
CA PRO A 22 8.69 -10.26 32.82
C PRO A 22 9.88 -10.06 33.77
N LYS A 23 11.00 -10.73 33.52
CA LYS A 23 12.27 -10.41 34.19
C LYS A 23 12.86 -9.18 33.50
N GLU A 24 13.15 -8.14 34.27
CA GLU A 24 13.54 -6.80 33.79
C GLU A 24 14.94 -6.70 33.12
N ASP A 25 15.74 -7.76 33.10
CA ASP A 25 17.17 -7.67 32.76
C ASP A 25 17.62 -8.40 31.48
N ALA A 26 16.72 -8.71 30.56
CA ALA A 26 17.16 -9.16 29.23
C ALA A 26 17.23 -7.96 28.30
N GLU A 27 18.42 -7.65 27.75
CA GLU A 27 18.54 -6.92 26.48
C GLU A 27 17.82 -7.74 25.40
N THR A 28 16.49 -7.63 25.39
CA THR A 28 15.66 -8.21 24.36
C THR A 28 15.84 -7.32 23.15
N SER A 29 16.49 -7.84 22.12
CA SER A 29 16.41 -7.30 20.77
C SER A 29 14.98 -6.80 20.50
N ASP A 30 14.84 -5.52 20.17
CA ASP A 30 13.55 -4.88 19.87
C ASP A 30 12.81 -5.54 18.69
N ALA A 31 13.48 -6.45 17.96
CA ALA A 31 12.87 -7.22 16.90
C ALA A 31 11.93 -8.30 17.48
N THR A 32 10.65 -8.23 17.12
CA THR A 32 9.68 -9.29 17.43
C THR A 32 10.23 -10.64 16.95
N LEU A 33 10.34 -11.61 17.87
CA LEU A 33 10.87 -12.93 17.57
C LEU A 33 10.18 -13.54 16.34
N GLY A 34 10.98 -13.96 15.35
CA GLY A 34 10.49 -14.54 14.10
C GLY A 34 10.00 -13.54 13.05
N ALA A 35 10.16 -12.24 13.27
CA ALA A 35 10.00 -11.25 12.21
C ALA A 35 11.05 -11.48 11.11
N ARG A 36 10.62 -11.40 9.84
CA ARG A 36 11.49 -11.49 8.68
C ARG A 36 11.40 -10.19 7.87
N PRO A 37 12.52 -9.54 7.58
CA PRO A 37 12.49 -8.31 6.80
C PRO A 37 12.04 -8.61 5.36
N VAL A 38 11.16 -7.76 4.84
CA VAL A 38 10.58 -7.89 3.49
C VAL A 38 11.20 -6.88 2.55
N THR A 39 11.20 -5.60 2.94
CA THR A 39 11.73 -4.48 2.14
C THR A 39 11.95 -3.24 3.02
N SER A 40 12.60 -2.22 2.48
CA SER A 40 12.77 -0.91 3.12
C SER A 40 12.55 0.22 2.13
N THR A 41 11.98 1.32 2.62
CA THR A 41 11.84 2.59 1.90
C THR A 41 12.36 3.71 2.80
N PRO A 42 12.95 4.78 2.24
CA PRO A 42 13.28 5.98 3.00
C PRO A 42 12.04 6.77 3.40
N TRP A 43 10.90 6.56 2.75
CA TRP A 43 9.65 7.28 3.01
C TRP A 43 8.83 6.65 4.12
N ARG A 44 7.89 7.42 4.67
CA ARG A 44 6.86 6.88 5.57
C ARG A 44 5.90 6.03 4.73
N VAL A 45 5.48 4.89 5.25
CA VAL A 45 4.45 4.06 4.60
C VAL A 45 3.08 4.47 5.14
N GLN A 46 2.15 4.81 4.25
CA GLN A 46 0.82 5.30 4.61
C GLN A 46 -0.22 4.18 4.58
N GLN A 47 -0.23 3.35 3.53
CA GLN A 47 -1.13 2.21 3.40
C GLN A 47 -0.38 1.01 2.78
N MET A 48 -0.85 -0.20 3.09
CA MET A 48 -0.35 -1.46 2.54
C MET A 48 -1.51 -2.35 2.08
N ALA A 49 -1.32 -3.06 0.97
CA ALA A 49 -2.26 -4.07 0.47
C ALA A 49 -1.50 -5.26 -0.13
N VAL A 50 -1.88 -6.48 0.26
CA VAL A 50 -1.29 -7.73 -0.26
C VAL A 50 -2.15 -8.24 -1.41
N SER A 51 -1.52 -8.73 -2.47
CA SER A 51 -2.20 -9.36 -3.61
C SER A 51 -3.00 -10.59 -3.16
N LEU A 52 -4.07 -10.94 -3.90
CA LEU A 52 -4.93 -12.07 -3.56
C LEU A 52 -4.15 -13.41 -3.51
N ASP A 53 -3.12 -13.55 -4.35
CA ASP A 53 -2.22 -14.70 -4.35
C ASP A 53 -1.16 -14.69 -3.23
N GLY A 54 -1.08 -13.61 -2.44
CA GLY A 54 -0.13 -13.45 -1.34
C GLY A 54 1.33 -13.22 -1.74
N ARG A 55 1.62 -13.00 -3.03
CA ARG A 55 3.00 -12.95 -3.55
C ARG A 55 3.55 -11.54 -3.68
N GLN A 56 2.69 -10.53 -3.68
CA GLN A 56 3.06 -9.14 -3.89
C GLN A 56 2.46 -8.25 -2.81
N LEU A 57 3.22 -7.22 -2.44
CA LEU A 57 2.79 -6.17 -1.53
C LEU A 57 2.83 -4.85 -2.31
N ALA A 58 1.68 -4.18 -2.44
CA ALA A 58 1.60 -2.79 -2.84
C ALA A 58 1.52 -1.92 -1.60
N PHE A 59 2.15 -0.75 -1.63
CA PHE A 59 2.06 0.22 -0.54
C PHE A 59 2.21 1.65 -1.04
N THR A 60 1.52 2.58 -0.39
CA THR A 60 1.66 4.02 -0.65
C THR A 60 2.65 4.63 0.33
N THR A 61 3.38 5.65 -0.12
CA THR A 61 4.29 6.43 0.72
C THR A 61 3.76 7.82 1.01
N SER A 62 4.32 8.43 2.06
CA SER A 62 4.12 9.82 2.41
C SER A 62 5.42 10.43 2.93
N SER A 63 5.43 11.75 3.14
CA SER A 63 6.52 12.44 3.81
C SER A 63 6.79 11.89 5.21
N ILE A 64 8.08 11.81 5.59
CA ILE A 64 8.49 11.54 6.97
C ILE A 64 8.03 12.66 7.91
N SER A 65 8.02 13.90 7.41
CA SER A 65 7.59 15.09 8.17
C SER A 65 6.07 15.19 8.32
N GLU A 66 5.33 14.33 7.61
CA GLU A 66 3.88 14.40 7.41
C GLU A 66 3.39 15.70 6.75
N ARG A 67 4.30 16.53 6.25
CA ARG A 67 3.99 17.72 5.45
C ARG A 67 4.04 17.36 3.97
N GLN A 68 3.08 17.89 3.22
CA GLN A 68 3.06 17.76 1.76
C GLN A 68 4.00 18.81 1.12
N GLU A 69 5.31 18.60 1.28
CA GLU A 69 6.32 19.54 0.74
C GLU A 69 6.78 19.15 -0.67
N LYS A 70 6.78 17.85 -0.98
CA LYS A 70 7.30 17.27 -2.22
C LYS A 70 6.37 16.17 -2.72
N THR A 71 6.02 16.24 -3.99
CA THR A 71 5.12 15.26 -4.62
C THR A 71 5.77 13.90 -4.81
N GLU A 72 7.10 13.84 -4.93
CA GLU A 72 7.85 12.59 -5.10
C GLU A 72 7.84 11.68 -3.86
N GLU A 73 7.28 12.16 -2.75
CA GLU A 73 7.11 11.43 -1.50
C GLU A 73 5.81 10.60 -1.48
N PHE A 74 4.92 10.83 -2.44
CA PHE A 74 3.59 10.21 -2.55
C PHE A 74 3.50 9.35 -3.81
N GLU A 75 3.87 8.08 -3.69
CA GLU A 75 3.85 7.14 -4.81
C GLU A 75 3.44 5.75 -4.33
N ILE A 76 2.92 4.94 -5.27
CA ILE A 76 2.70 3.52 -5.08
C ILE A 76 3.97 2.74 -5.40
N TYR A 77 4.35 1.87 -4.48
CA TYR A 77 5.49 0.96 -4.60
C TYR A 77 5.04 -0.50 -4.50
N LEU A 78 5.87 -1.39 -5.06
CA LEU A 78 5.65 -2.83 -5.10
C LEU A 78 6.84 -3.59 -4.52
N ALA A 79 6.57 -4.54 -3.65
CA ALA A 79 7.53 -5.49 -3.13
C ALA A 79 7.11 -6.94 -3.40
N ASN A 80 8.08 -7.79 -3.75
CA ASN A 80 7.90 -9.23 -3.85
C ASN A 80 7.93 -9.84 -2.43
N LEU A 81 6.94 -10.67 -2.09
CA LEU A 81 6.87 -11.38 -0.81
C LEU A 81 7.49 -12.78 -0.85
N THR A 82 7.64 -13.37 -2.04
CA THR A 82 8.25 -14.69 -2.24
C THR A 82 9.79 -14.65 -2.27
N GLN A 83 10.37 -13.48 -2.53
CA GLN A 83 11.81 -13.25 -2.58
C GLN A 83 12.28 -12.26 -1.50
N SER A 84 11.55 -12.23 -0.37
CA SER A 84 11.79 -11.30 0.73
C SER A 84 13.23 -11.37 1.23
N SER A 85 13.93 -10.23 1.14
CA SER A 85 15.30 -10.03 1.61
C SER A 85 15.39 -8.67 2.30
N PRO A 86 16.21 -8.52 3.37
CA PRO A 86 16.41 -7.22 4.02
C PRO A 86 16.91 -6.13 3.05
N ASN A 87 17.56 -6.52 1.96
CA ASN A 87 18.12 -5.59 0.97
C ASN A 87 17.22 -5.45 -0.28
N GLN A 88 15.99 -5.97 -0.25
CA GLN A 88 15.08 -5.83 -1.37
C GLN A 88 14.59 -4.37 -1.47
N THR A 89 15.04 -3.68 -2.51
CA THR A 89 14.50 -2.37 -2.87
C THR A 89 13.11 -2.55 -3.50
N PRO A 90 12.08 -1.85 -3.02
CA PRO A 90 10.75 -1.91 -3.61
C PRO A 90 10.77 -1.19 -4.97
N ARG A 91 10.01 -1.70 -5.93
CA ARG A 91 9.89 -1.07 -7.25
C ARG A 91 8.82 0.02 -7.20
N GLN A 92 9.17 1.22 -7.59
CA GLN A 92 8.21 2.31 -7.79
C GLN A 92 7.31 1.99 -8.99
N LEU A 93 5.99 2.07 -8.82
CA LEU A 93 5.01 1.81 -9.88
C LEU A 93 4.53 3.09 -10.57
N THR A 94 4.34 4.15 -9.80
CA THR A 94 3.80 5.42 -10.25
C THR A 94 4.89 6.50 -10.26
N ARG A 95 4.68 7.54 -11.05
CA ARG A 95 5.51 8.76 -11.02
C ARG A 95 4.67 9.95 -11.41
N ASN A 96 4.11 10.65 -10.42
CA ASN A 96 3.20 11.76 -10.69
C ASN A 96 3.26 12.87 -9.63
N ALA A 97 2.32 13.80 -9.72
CA ALA A 97 2.21 14.93 -8.81
C ALA A 97 0.92 14.85 -7.96
N ALA A 98 0.51 13.64 -7.60
CA ALA A 98 -0.71 13.34 -6.88
C ALA A 98 -0.45 12.66 -5.53
N VAL A 99 -1.34 12.87 -4.57
CA VAL A 99 -1.39 12.13 -3.31
C VAL A 99 -2.29 10.91 -3.52
N GLU A 100 -1.68 9.76 -3.77
CA GLU A 100 -2.35 8.49 -4.03
C GLU A 100 -2.75 7.78 -2.74
N GLN A 101 -4.00 7.30 -2.66
CA GLN A 101 -4.52 6.66 -1.46
C GLN A 101 -5.54 5.55 -1.77
N ASP A 102 -6.10 4.99 -0.69
CA ASP A 102 -7.10 3.92 -0.67
C ASP A 102 -6.79 2.77 -1.63
N ILE A 103 -5.56 2.23 -1.64
CA ILE A 103 -5.17 1.18 -2.59
C ILE A 103 -5.90 -0.16 -2.40
N HIS A 104 -6.33 -0.79 -3.49
CA HIS A 104 -6.94 -2.12 -3.51
C HIS A 104 -6.47 -2.98 -4.69
N TRP A 105 -6.12 -4.24 -4.44
CA TRP A 105 -5.77 -5.18 -5.50
C TRP A 105 -7.01 -5.63 -6.29
N SER A 106 -6.87 -5.74 -7.60
CA SER A 106 -7.77 -6.51 -8.46
C SER A 106 -7.65 -8.01 -8.24
N ALA A 107 -8.69 -8.76 -8.61
CA ALA A 107 -8.68 -10.22 -8.50
C ALA A 107 -7.67 -10.93 -9.43
N ASP A 108 -7.18 -10.24 -10.47
CA ASP A 108 -6.18 -10.78 -11.40
C ASP A 108 -4.72 -10.70 -10.89
N ASN A 109 -4.50 -10.14 -9.68
CA ASN A 109 -3.16 -9.92 -9.11
C ASN A 109 -2.21 -9.07 -9.99
N ARG A 110 -2.78 -8.28 -10.91
CA ARG A 110 -2.03 -7.47 -11.87
C ARG A 110 -2.31 -5.98 -11.75
N HIS A 111 -3.48 -5.59 -11.27
CA HIS A 111 -3.85 -4.17 -11.15
C HIS A 111 -4.00 -3.76 -9.69
N VAL A 112 -3.57 -2.54 -9.39
CA VAL A 112 -3.83 -1.90 -8.10
C VAL A 112 -4.71 -0.69 -8.37
N PHE A 113 -5.94 -0.73 -7.87
CA PHE A 113 -6.84 0.41 -7.87
C PHE A 113 -6.40 1.42 -6.81
N PHE A 114 -6.64 2.70 -7.08
CA PHE A 114 -6.40 3.81 -6.16
C PHE A 114 -7.23 5.03 -6.55
N ASN A 115 -7.39 5.97 -5.62
CA ASN A 115 -7.89 7.32 -5.86
C ASN A 115 -6.80 8.35 -5.51
N VAL A 116 -7.05 9.59 -5.89
CA VAL A 116 -6.19 10.72 -5.59
C VAL A 116 -6.88 11.65 -4.60
N GLU A 117 -6.20 12.00 -3.51
CA GLU A 117 -6.66 13.00 -2.55
C GLU A 117 -6.51 14.43 -3.11
N VAL A 118 -5.32 14.72 -3.63
CA VAL A 118 -4.90 16.04 -4.11
C VAL A 118 -3.93 15.84 -5.28
N GLY A 119 -4.00 16.71 -6.29
CA GLY A 119 -3.09 16.71 -7.42
C GLY A 119 -3.67 15.98 -8.62
N ASP A 120 -2.83 15.61 -9.58
CA ASP A 120 -3.26 14.95 -10.80
C ASP A 120 -2.18 13.97 -11.28
N VAL A 121 -2.67 12.84 -11.77
CA VAL A 121 -1.90 11.74 -12.34
C VAL A 121 -1.45 12.07 -13.78
N ALA A 122 -2.21 12.91 -14.49
CA ALA A 122 -2.03 13.21 -15.91
C ALA A 122 -1.31 14.54 -16.22
N GLY A 123 -1.18 15.48 -15.27
CA GLY A 123 -0.46 16.73 -15.51
C GLY A 123 -0.81 17.88 -14.56
N SER A 124 -0.41 19.10 -14.93
CA SER A 124 -0.45 20.28 -14.06
C SER A 124 -1.85 20.86 -13.77
N TYR A 125 -2.92 20.20 -14.20
CA TYR A 125 -4.29 20.65 -13.97
C TYR A 125 -4.82 19.99 -12.70
N ARG A 126 -5.19 20.79 -11.68
CA ARG A 126 -5.89 20.27 -10.50
C ARG A 126 -7.31 19.90 -10.90
N ASP A 127 -7.54 18.64 -11.24
CA ASP A 127 -8.90 18.12 -11.20
C ASP A 127 -9.33 18.09 -9.73
N LEU A 128 -10.44 18.76 -9.42
CA LEU A 128 -11.02 18.80 -8.07
C LEU A 128 -12.01 17.65 -7.87
N GLN A 129 -12.28 16.87 -8.91
CA GLN A 129 -13.13 15.69 -8.82
C GLN A 129 -12.25 14.47 -8.56
N PRO A 130 -12.40 13.78 -7.42
CA PRO A 130 -11.72 12.51 -7.21
C PRO A 130 -12.22 11.50 -8.24
N HIS A 131 -11.26 10.86 -8.91
CA HIS A 131 -11.47 9.79 -9.88
C HIS A 131 -10.93 8.48 -9.34
N LEU A 132 -11.43 7.38 -9.91
CA LEU A 132 -10.85 6.06 -9.71
C LEU A 132 -9.78 5.81 -10.78
N TYR A 133 -8.64 5.26 -10.36
CA TYR A 133 -7.56 4.85 -11.24
C TYR A 133 -7.19 3.41 -10.96
N TRP A 134 -6.46 2.80 -11.89
CA TRP A 134 -5.67 1.62 -11.63
C TRP A 134 -4.26 1.78 -12.20
N VAL A 135 -3.28 1.09 -11.61
CA VAL A 135 -1.95 0.92 -12.17
C VAL A 135 -1.71 -0.56 -12.48
N ASP A 136 -1.25 -0.86 -13.69
CA ASP A 136 -0.75 -2.18 -14.06
C ASP A 136 0.61 -2.39 -13.42
N VAL A 137 0.73 -3.41 -12.55
CA VAL A 137 1.98 -3.62 -11.82
C VAL A 137 3.11 -4.06 -12.75
N GLN A 138 2.86 -4.71 -13.88
CA GLN A 138 3.93 -5.12 -14.80
C GLN A 138 4.50 -3.93 -15.58
N SER A 139 3.64 -3.12 -16.18
CA SER A 139 4.06 -2.00 -17.06
C SER A 139 4.25 -0.68 -16.33
N GLY A 140 3.60 -0.46 -15.18
CA GLY A 140 3.50 0.85 -14.54
C GLY A 140 2.51 1.79 -15.24
N GLU A 141 1.72 1.27 -16.19
CA GLU A 141 0.72 2.06 -16.91
C GLU A 141 -0.45 2.38 -15.98
N VAL A 142 -0.81 3.67 -15.93
CA VAL A 142 -1.96 4.15 -15.16
C VAL A 142 -3.11 4.46 -16.10
N GLN A 143 -4.30 4.02 -15.73
CA GLN A 143 -5.52 4.36 -16.46
C GLN A 143 -6.62 4.87 -15.50
N GLN A 144 -7.27 5.93 -15.94
CA GLN A 144 -8.43 6.52 -15.28
C GLN A 144 -9.70 5.74 -15.63
N TRP A 145 -10.49 5.45 -14.61
CA TRP A 145 -11.82 4.88 -14.70
C TRP A 145 -12.86 5.97 -14.52
N SER A 146 -14.10 5.69 -14.94
CA SER A 146 -15.24 6.62 -14.80
C SER A 146 -15.03 8.00 -15.45
N LYS A 147 -14.22 8.10 -16.51
CA LYS A 147 -13.96 9.38 -17.22
C LYS A 147 -15.23 10.08 -17.71
N ASP A 148 -16.27 9.31 -18.06
CA ASP A 148 -17.54 9.83 -18.53
C ASP A 148 -18.55 10.10 -17.39
N PHE A 149 -18.21 9.78 -16.15
CA PHE A 149 -19.05 10.09 -15.00
C PHE A 149 -18.84 11.56 -14.59
N VAL A 150 -19.89 12.36 -14.71
CA VAL A 150 -19.84 13.82 -14.47
C VAL A 150 -19.73 14.18 -12.98
N GLY A 151 -19.95 13.20 -12.08
CA GLY A 151 -19.84 13.38 -10.62
C GLY A 151 -18.48 12.99 -10.06
N SER A 152 -18.33 13.08 -8.74
CA SER A 152 -17.09 12.66 -8.06
C SER A 152 -17.18 11.22 -7.54
N VAL A 153 -16.08 10.48 -7.61
CA VAL A 153 -15.94 9.16 -6.98
C VAL A 153 -15.33 9.33 -5.59
N ASN A 154 -16.13 9.13 -4.55
CA ASN A 154 -15.67 9.36 -3.17
C ASN A 154 -15.15 8.09 -2.50
N HIS A 155 -15.75 6.95 -2.83
CA HIS A 155 -15.36 5.65 -2.29
C HIS A 155 -15.51 4.57 -3.34
N TYR A 156 -14.75 3.50 -3.17
CA TYR A 156 -14.90 2.31 -3.96
C TYR A 156 -14.53 1.07 -3.16
N ALA A 157 -14.96 -0.09 -3.64
CA ALA A 157 -14.57 -1.38 -3.10
C ALA A 157 -14.35 -2.37 -4.23
N VAL A 158 -13.28 -3.14 -4.15
CA VAL A 158 -12.95 -4.19 -5.12
C VAL A 158 -13.40 -5.55 -4.56
N GLY A 159 -14.23 -6.26 -5.32
CA GLY A 159 -14.80 -7.55 -4.92
C GLY A 159 -14.88 -8.51 -6.09
N GLY A 160 -13.96 -9.49 -6.12
CA GLY A 160 -13.85 -10.42 -7.24
C GLY A 160 -13.61 -9.69 -8.55
N GLU A 161 -14.46 -9.93 -9.55
CA GLU A 161 -14.39 -9.29 -10.87
C GLU A 161 -15.12 -7.94 -10.96
N ARG A 162 -15.55 -7.38 -9.82
CA ARG A 162 -16.34 -6.14 -9.80
C ARG A 162 -15.68 -5.07 -8.94
N VAL A 163 -15.84 -3.83 -9.39
CA VAL A 163 -15.59 -2.64 -8.58
C VAL A 163 -16.93 -1.98 -8.29
N LEU A 164 -17.24 -1.78 -7.01
CA LEU A 164 -18.38 -1.01 -6.55
C LEU A 164 -17.91 0.42 -6.29
N VAL A 165 -18.61 1.40 -6.82
CA VAL A 165 -18.21 2.81 -6.77
C VAL A 165 -19.33 3.65 -6.19
N ALA A 166 -19.01 4.49 -5.20
CA ALA A 166 -19.92 5.47 -4.62
C ALA A 166 -19.65 6.84 -5.26
N GLY A 167 -20.49 7.20 -6.22
CA GLY A 167 -20.46 8.49 -6.90
C GLY A 167 -21.36 9.52 -6.22
N ARG A 168 -20.91 10.78 -6.12
CA ARG A 168 -21.76 11.93 -5.78
C ARG A 168 -22.13 12.69 -7.05
N GLN A 169 -23.42 12.78 -7.31
CA GLN A 169 -23.99 13.72 -8.27
C GLN A 169 -24.41 14.99 -7.52
N GLY A 170 -24.23 16.15 -8.16
CA GLY A 170 -24.52 17.47 -7.58
C GLY A 170 -25.98 17.65 -7.18
#